data_AF-A0A498MF41-F1
#
_entry.id   AF-A0A498MF41-F1
#
_cell.length_a   1.000
_cell.length_b   1.000
_cell.length_c   1.000
_cell.angle_alpha   90.00
_cell.angle_beta   90.00
_cell.angle_gamma   90.00
#
_symmetry.space_group_name_H-M   'P 1'
#
loop_
_entity.id
_entity.type
_entity.pdbx_description
1 polymer ?
#
loop_
_entity_poly.entity_id
_entity_poly.type
_entity_poly.pdbx_seq_one_letter_code
_entity_poly.pdbx_strand_id
1 'polypeptide(L)'
;MASVKYLLENTLMDLVNADLKWFQQRLEDDHKCISKSEMENADRLKTVNKMVECFGREEAVKIMVGILRKINQNELAEQLENEHKQVSISLSFSQLRLRELRTHLSLLELIQIKPQLRLRELRTHLSLLELIQIKPQSWKTS
;
A
#
# COMPACT_ATOMS: atom_id res chain seq x y z
N MET A 1 12.13 -1.64 -1.13
CA MET A 1 11.33 -2.42 -0.17
C MET A 1 10.99 -3.74 -0.82
N ALA A 2 11.29 -4.86 -0.16
CA ALA A 2 10.91 -6.18 -0.65
C ALA A 2 9.38 -6.30 -0.71
N SER A 3 8.86 -6.90 -1.79
CA SER A 3 7.44 -7.25 -1.84
C SER A 3 7.20 -8.53 -1.04
N VAL A 4 5.97 -8.73 -0.54
CA VAL A 4 5.62 -9.99 0.15
C VAL A 4 5.92 -11.21 -0.73
N LYS A 5 5.70 -11.11 -2.04
CA LYS A 5 6.02 -12.19 -2.98
C LYS A 5 7.52 -12.51 -3.01
N TYR A 6 8.35 -11.48 -3.08
CA TYR A 6 9.82 -11.63 -3.06
C TYR A 6 10.30 -12.28 -1.75
N LEU A 7 9.69 -11.91 -0.63
CA LEU A 7 9.99 -12.50 0.67
C LEU A 7 9.72 -14.01 0.67
N LEU A 8 8.54 -14.42 0.21
CA LEU A 8 8.17 -15.84 0.09
C LEU A 8 9.10 -16.61 -0.87
N GLU A 9 9.50 -15.99 -1.98
CA GLU A 9 10.44 -16.62 -2.94
C GLU A 9 11.80 -16.87 -2.31
N ASN A 10 12.37 -15.88 -1.63
CA ASN A 10 13.65 -16.03 -0.95
C ASN A 10 13.60 -17.12 0.13
N THR A 11 12.54 -17.18 0.94
CA THR A 11 12.40 -18.22 1.95
C THR A 11 12.39 -19.64 1.34
N LEU A 12 11.75 -19.83 0.18
CA LEU A 12 11.82 -21.14 -0.50
C LEU A 12 13.18 -21.41 -1.16
N MET A 13 13.94 -20.37 -1.53
CA MET A 13 15.30 -20.54 -2.06
C MET A 13 16.28 -21.05 -1.00
N ASP A 14 16.07 -20.67 0.26
CA ASP A 14 16.88 -21.14 1.40
C ASP A 14 16.53 -22.58 1.82
N LEU A 15 15.44 -23.16 1.32
CA LEU A 15 15.13 -24.57 1.49
C LEU A 15 15.96 -25.47 0.57
N VAL A 16 16.54 -26.51 1.15
CA VAL A 16 17.12 -27.62 0.38
C VAL A 16 16.03 -28.39 -0.36
N ASN A 17 16.40 -29.07 -1.46
CA ASN A 17 15.42 -29.73 -2.33
C ASN A 17 14.58 -30.83 -1.63
N ALA A 18 15.13 -31.48 -0.61
CA ALA A 18 14.38 -32.48 0.17
C ALA A 18 13.24 -31.81 0.97
N ASP A 19 13.54 -30.70 1.64
CA ASP A 19 12.56 -29.96 2.43
C ASP A 19 11.54 -29.25 1.55
N LEU A 20 11.94 -28.79 0.36
CA LEU A 20 11.01 -28.26 -0.63
C LEU A 20 9.96 -29.31 -1.05
N LYS A 21 10.36 -30.57 -1.24
CA LYS A 21 9.41 -31.65 -1.55
C LYS A 21 8.41 -31.86 -0.42
N TRP A 22 8.89 -31.89 0.83
CA TRP A 22 8.02 -32.00 1.99
C TRP A 22 7.10 -30.79 2.14
N PHE A 23 7.60 -29.59 1.87
CA PHE A 23 6.82 -28.37 1.86
C PHE A 23 5.68 -28.45 0.84
N GLN A 24 5.98 -28.80 -0.41
CA GLN A 24 5.00 -28.92 -1.48
C GLN A 24 3.97 -30.00 -1.20
N GLN A 25 4.39 -31.13 -0.64
CA GLN A 25 3.48 -32.20 -0.23
C GLN A 25 2.52 -31.72 0.87
N ARG A 26 3.01 -31.03 1.91
CA ARG A 26 2.15 -30.44 2.96
C ARG A 26 1.20 -29.39 2.40
N LEU A 27 1.66 -28.60 1.44
CA LEU A 27 0.84 -27.59 0.78
C LEU A 27 -0.34 -28.22 0.05
N GLU A 28 -0.12 -29.31 -0.68
CA GLU A 28 -1.14 -30.13 -1.34
C GLU A 28 -2.09 -30.79 -0.33
N ASP A 29 -1.55 -31.48 0.67
CA ASP A 29 -2.33 -32.26 1.64
C ASP A 29 -3.30 -31.38 2.44
N ASP A 30 -2.84 -30.20 2.85
CA ASP A 30 -3.60 -29.31 3.73
C ASP A 30 -4.54 -28.36 2.97
N HIS A 31 -4.35 -28.14 1.66
CA HIS A 31 -5.05 -27.08 0.92
C HIS A 31 -5.62 -27.51 -0.44
N LYS A 32 -6.93 -27.72 -0.48
CA LYS A 32 -7.69 -28.12 -1.69
C LYS A 32 -7.59 -27.15 -2.88
N CYS A 33 -7.17 -25.90 -2.68
CA CYS A 33 -7.01 -24.94 -3.77
C CYS A 33 -5.86 -25.31 -4.71
N ILE A 34 -4.89 -26.09 -4.23
CA ILE A 34 -3.69 -26.47 -4.97
C ILE A 34 -3.76 -27.97 -5.25
N SER A 35 -3.75 -28.34 -6.53
CA SER A 35 -3.82 -29.73 -6.94
C SER A 35 -2.44 -30.40 -6.98
N LYS A 36 -2.44 -31.73 -6.83
CA LYS A 36 -1.24 -32.57 -7.00
C LYS A 36 -0.50 -32.31 -8.31
N SER A 37 -1.24 -32.27 -9.42
CA SER A 37 -0.69 -32.02 -10.75
C SER A 37 -0.04 -30.65 -10.88
N GLU A 38 -0.49 -29.65 -10.11
CA GLU A 38 0.14 -28.33 -10.14
C GLU A 38 1.47 -28.33 -9.39
N MET A 39 1.58 -29.09 -8.29
CA MET A 39 2.78 -29.21 -7.48
C MET A 39 3.77 -30.25 -8.02
N GLU A 40 3.32 -31.18 -8.85
CA GLU A 40 4.18 -32.12 -9.55
C GLU A 40 5.17 -31.36 -10.45
N ASN A 41 6.47 -31.51 -10.16
CA ASN A 41 7.57 -30.77 -10.80
C ASN A 41 7.50 -29.24 -10.65
N ALA A 42 6.73 -28.72 -9.68
CA ALA A 42 6.74 -27.29 -9.41
C ALA A 42 8.11 -26.84 -8.89
N ASP A 43 8.65 -25.78 -9.50
CA ASP A 43 9.79 -25.09 -8.92
C ASP A 43 9.33 -24.13 -7.81
N ARG A 44 10.31 -23.51 -7.15
CA ARG A 44 10.08 -22.59 -6.03
C ARG A 44 9.19 -21.41 -6.44
N LEU A 45 9.40 -20.86 -7.63
CA LEU A 45 8.63 -19.72 -8.14
C LEU A 45 7.18 -20.10 -8.43
N LYS A 46 6.95 -21.23 -9.09
CA LYS A 46 5.61 -21.77 -9.36
C LYS A 46 4.86 -22.03 -8.05
N THR A 47 5.56 -22.55 -7.04
CA THR A 47 5.01 -22.78 -5.70
C THR A 47 4.52 -21.47 -5.07
N VAL A 48 5.38 -20.44 -5.00
CA VAL A 48 4.98 -19.14 -4.44
C VAL A 48 3.85 -18.49 -5.24
N ASN A 49 3.93 -18.52 -6.57
CA ASN A 49 2.88 -17.98 -7.43
C ASN A 49 1.52 -18.60 -7.10
N LYS A 50 1.47 -19.92 -6.95
CA LYS A 50 0.23 -20.64 -6.61
C LYS A 50 -0.26 -20.30 -5.22
N MET A 51 0.63 -20.19 -4.23
CA MET A 51 0.24 -19.75 -2.89
C MET A 51 -0.38 -18.35 -2.89
N VAL A 52 0.24 -17.40 -3.59
CA VAL A 52 -0.25 -16.03 -3.66
C VAL A 52 -1.55 -15.94 -4.47
N GLU A 53 -1.69 -16.73 -5.54
CA GLU A 53 -2.91 -16.81 -6.35
C GLU A 53 -4.09 -17.38 -5.55
N CYS A 54 -3.88 -18.48 -4.82
CA CYS A 54 -4.93 -19.17 -4.07
C CYS A 54 -5.36 -18.44 -2.78
N PHE A 55 -4.39 -17.91 -2.02
CA PHE A 55 -4.66 -17.42 -0.66
C PHE A 55 -4.50 -15.90 -0.53
N GLY A 56 -3.89 -15.24 -1.51
CA GLY A 56 -3.47 -13.85 -1.41
C GLY A 56 -2.19 -13.69 -0.59
N ARG A 57 -1.58 -12.50 -0.68
CA ARG A 57 -0.22 -12.23 -0.15
C ARG A 57 -0.11 -12.45 1.36
N GLU A 58 -1.02 -11.89 2.14
CA GLU A 58 -0.97 -11.93 3.61
C GLU A 58 -1.20 -13.35 4.15
N GLU A 59 -2.16 -14.07 3.58
CA GLU A 59 -2.49 -15.42 4.03
C GLU A 59 -1.43 -16.43 3.56
N ALA A 60 -0.84 -16.23 2.38
CA ALA A 60 0.28 -17.04 1.91
C ALA A 60 1.47 -17.02 2.88
N VAL A 61 1.76 -15.89 3.53
CA VAL A 61 2.80 -15.81 4.59
C VAL A 61 2.47 -16.72 5.76
N LYS A 62 1.24 -16.67 6.28
CA LYS A 62 0.83 -17.50 7.43
C LYS A 62 0.90 -18.99 7.10
N ILE A 63 0.44 -19.36 5.90
CA ILE A 63 0.49 -20.75 5.43
C ILE A 63 1.94 -21.21 5.30
N MET A 64 2.81 -20.42 4.66
CA MET A 64 4.23 -20.77 4.50
C MET A 64 4.90 -20.99 5.86
N VAL A 65 4.71 -20.06 6.79
CA VAL A 65 5.22 -20.17 8.16
C VAL A 65 4.73 -21.45 8.84
N GLY A 66 3.43 -21.77 8.73
CA GLY A 66 2.85 -22.96 9.32
C GLY A 66 3.46 -24.25 8.75
N ILE A 67 3.67 -24.31 7.43
CA ILE A 67 4.27 -25.47 6.77
C ILE A 67 5.75 -25.59 7.13
N LEU A 68 6.51 -24.49 7.15
CA LEU A 68 7.92 -24.48 7.55
C LEU A 68 8.10 -25.07 8.96
N ARG A 69 7.25 -24.68 9.91
CA ARG A 69 7.23 -25.28 11.26
C ARG A 69 6.91 -26.78 11.24
N LYS A 70 5.95 -27.21 10.40
CA LYS A 70 5.59 -28.64 10.25
C LYS A 70 6.74 -29.49 9.70
N ILE A 71 7.62 -28.92 8.87
CA ILE A 71 8.81 -29.59 8.33
C ILE A 71 10.08 -29.30 9.15
N ASN A 72 9.93 -28.74 10.36
CA ASN A 72 11.00 -28.42 11.30
C ASN A 72 12.00 -27.34 10.82
N GLN A 73 11.59 -26.51 9.86
CA GLN A 73 12.32 -25.33 9.38
C GLN A 73 11.94 -24.09 10.21
N ASN A 74 12.15 -24.20 11.53
CA ASN A 74 11.68 -23.20 12.49
C ASN A 74 12.41 -21.86 12.38
N GLU A 75 13.72 -21.87 12.10
CA GLU A 75 14.51 -20.66 11.92
C GLU A 75 14.03 -19.85 10.72
N LEU A 76 13.82 -20.51 9.56
CA LEU A 76 13.26 -19.87 8.37
C LEU A 76 11.83 -19.35 8.62
N ALA A 77 11.02 -20.08 9.39
CA ALA A 77 9.68 -19.62 9.75
C ALA A 77 9.72 -18.33 10.60
N GLU A 78 10.64 -18.26 11.57
CA GLU A 78 10.82 -17.09 12.42
C GLU A 78 11.36 -15.89 11.64
N GLN A 79 12.36 -16.11 10.77
CA GLN A 79 12.90 -15.07 9.89
C GLN A 79 11.80 -14.49 8.99
N LEU A 80 11.00 -15.34 8.34
CA LEU A 80 9.89 -14.92 7.50
C LEU A 80 8.87 -14.06 8.27
N GLU A 81 8.47 -14.47 9.49
CA GLU A 81 7.54 -13.68 10.32
C GLU A 81 8.14 -12.31 10.71
N ASN A 82 9.42 -12.29 11.08
CA ASN A 82 10.09 -11.07 11.53
C ASN A 82 10.28 -10.08 10.38
N GLU A 83 10.74 -10.54 9.22
CA GLU A 83 10.88 -9.70 8.03
C GLU A 83 9.54 -9.15 7.55
N HIS A 84 8.50 -9.99 7.54
CA HIS A 84 7.16 -9.55 7.17
C HIS A 84 6.65 -8.44 8.10
N LYS A 85 6.80 -8.60 9.43
CA LYS A 85 6.44 -7.56 10.41
C LYS A 85 7.21 -6.27 10.19
N GLN A 86 8.53 -6.35 9.95
CA GLN A 86 9.34 -5.16 9.69
C GLN A 86 8.90 -4.42 8.43
N VAL A 87 8.58 -5.14 7.36
CA VAL A 87 8.05 -4.54 6.12
C VAL A 87 6.71 -3.84 6.38
N SER A 88 5.79 -4.48 7.11
CA SER A 88 4.51 -3.86 7.48
C SER A 88 4.69 -2.58 8.29
N ILE A 89 5.60 -2.60 9.28
CA ILE A 89 5.92 -1.43 10.11
C ILE A 89 6.52 -0.32 9.24
N SER A 90 7.52 -0.62 8.41
CA SER A 90 8.15 0.37 7.54
C SER A 90 7.15 1.01 6.58
N LEU A 91 6.25 0.22 5.98
CA LEU A 91 5.20 0.75 5.09
C LEU A 91 4.27 1.70 5.84
N SER A 92 3.90 1.37 7.08
CA SER A 92 3.03 2.22 7.90
C SER A 92 3.68 3.57 8.19
N PHE A 93 4.97 3.59 8.56
CA PHE A 93 5.73 4.83 8.78
C PHE A 93 5.87 5.65 7.50
N SER A 94 6.18 5.01 6.37
CA SER A 94 6.25 5.69 5.08
C SER A 94 4.91 6.30 4.68
N GLN A 95 3.80 5.60 4.90
CA GLN A 95 2.46 6.11 4.65
C GLN A 95 2.09 7.28 5.57
N LEU A 96 2.45 7.21 6.86
CA LEU A 96 2.26 8.31 7.79
C LEU A 96 3.04 9.55 7.35
N ARG A 97 4.31 9.40 7.00
CA ARG A 97 5.14 10.50 6.48
C ARG A 97 4.54 11.10 5.20
N LEU A 98 4.04 10.27 4.28
CA LEU A 98 3.37 10.76 3.08
C LEU A 98 2.09 11.54 3.38
N ARG A 99 1.29 11.12 4.37
CA ARG A 99 0.11 11.86 4.81
C ARG A 99 0.50 13.21 5.40
N GLU A 100 1.50 13.25 6.26
CA GLU A 100 2.01 14.49 6.86
C GLU A 100 2.48 15.47 5.78
N LEU A 101 3.34 15.02 4.85
CA LEU A 101 3.79 15.85 3.73
C LEU A 101 2.63 16.33 2.85
N ARG A 102 1.63 15.48 2.58
CA ARG A 102 0.42 15.87 1.86
C ARG A 102 -0.35 16.97 2.60
N THR A 103 -0.51 16.86 3.92
CA THR A 103 -1.20 17.89 4.72
C THR A 103 -0.45 19.22 4.71
N HIS A 104 0.88 19.18 4.82
CA HIS A 104 1.71 20.39 4.74
C HIS A 104 1.61 21.07 3.38
N LEU A 105 1.61 20.30 2.28
CA LEU A 105 1.46 20.84 0.94
C LEU A 105 0.09 21.52 0.75
N SER A 106 -1.00 20.88 1.20
CA SER A 106 -2.34 21.48 1.18
C SER A 106 -2.44 22.77 2.02
N LEU A 107 -1.78 22.83 3.19
CA LEU A 107 -1.77 24.04 4.02
C LEU A 107 -0.99 25.19 3.37
N LEU A 108 0.14 24.90 2.74
CA LEU A 108 0.92 25.91 2.03
C LEU A 108 0.14 26.50 0.85
N GLU A 109 -0.57 25.67 0.08
CA GLU A 109 -1.45 26.14 -1.01
C GLU A 109 -2.54 27.08 -0.48
N LEU A 110 -3.20 26.74 0.63
CA LEU A 110 -4.20 27.61 1.25
C LEU A 110 -3.60 28.94 1.71
N ILE A 111 -2.41 28.93 2.30
CA ILE A 111 -1.73 30.15 2.75
C ILE A 111 -1.37 31.07 1.58
N GLN A 112 -0.96 30.52 0.44
CA GLN A 112 -0.59 31.33 -0.74
C GLN A 112 -1.82 31.85 -1.51
N ILE A 113 -2.94 31.10 -1.52
CA ILE A 113 -4.15 31.48 -2.26
C ILE A 113 -5.04 32.45 -1.47
N LYS A 114 -5.11 32.32 -0.15
CA LYS A 114 -6.03 33.10 0.71
C LYS A 114 -5.80 34.63 0.70
N PRO A 115 -4.56 35.16 0.64
CA PRO A 115 -4.32 36.59 0.48
C PRO A 115 -4.82 37.14 -0.86
N GLN A 116 -4.68 36.35 -1.94
CA GLN A 116 -5.13 36.75 -3.28
C GLN A 116 -6.65 36.80 -3.39
N LEU A 117 -7.36 35.88 -2.72
CA LEU A 117 -8.82 35.90 -2.63
C LEU A 117 -9.34 37.13 -1.86
N ARG A 118 -8.72 37.48 -0.72
CA ARG A 118 -9.08 38.72 0.01
C ARG A 118 -8.83 39.98 -0.81
N LEU A 119 -7.73 40.04 -1.56
CA LEU A 119 -7.44 41.16 -2.45
C LEU A 119 -8.47 41.29 -3.58
N ARG A 120 -8.98 40.17 -4.11
CA ARG A 120 -10.06 40.18 -5.11
C ARG A 120 -11.38 40.67 -4.52
N GLU A 121 -11.77 40.21 -3.33
CA GLU A 121 -12.97 40.71 -2.63
C GLU A 121 -12.89 42.20 -2.30
N LEU A 122 -11.76 42.66 -1.76
CA LEU A 122 -11.58 44.08 -1.46
C LEU A 122 -11.59 44.93 -2.73
N ARG A 123 -11.03 44.42 -3.84
CA ARG A 123 -11.09 45.09 -5.15
C ARG A 123 -12.52 45.15 -5.69
N THR A 124 -13.31 44.07 -5.60
CA THR A 124 -14.72 44.10 -6.06
C THR A 124 -15.56 45.06 -5.24
N HIS A 125 -15.36 45.13 -3.92
CA HIS A 125 -16.04 46.10 -3.07
C HIS A 125 -15.64 47.54 -3.39
N LEU A 126 -14.36 47.81 -3.67
CA LEU A 126 -13.89 49.14 -4.08
C LEU A 126 -14.54 49.56 -5.41
N SER A 127 -14.59 48.67 -6.40
CA SER A 127 -15.24 48.93 -7.70
C SER A 127 -16.75 49.17 -7.57
N LEU A 128 -17.43 48.48 -6.66
CA LEU A 128 -18.86 48.71 -6.40
C LEU A 128 -19.10 50.06 -5.71
N LEU A 129 -18.22 50.47 -4.78
CA LEU A 129 -18.30 51.78 -4.13
C LEU A 129 -18.02 52.93 -5.11
N GLU A 130 -17.08 52.76 -6.04
CA GLU A 130 -16.81 53.72 -7.13
C GLU A 130 -18.01 53.84 -8.09
N LEU A 131 -18.67 52.72 -8.43
CA LEU A 131 -19.89 52.75 -9.25
C LEU A 131 -21.07 53.47 -8.56
N ILE A 132 -21.17 53.38 -7.23
CA ILE A 132 -22.20 54.09 -6.46
C ILE A 132 -21.91 55.60 -6.39
N GLN A 133 -20.64 56.00 -6.31
CA GLN A 133 -20.23 57.41 -6.30
C GLN A 133 -20.38 58.11 -7.67
N ILE A 134 -20.41 57.37 -8.78
CA ILE A 134 -20.53 57.92 -10.15
C ILE A 134 -22.00 58.21 -10.56
N LYS A 135 -23.00 57.98 -9.71
CA LYS A 135 -24.41 58.22 -10.07
C LYS A 135 -25.00 59.52 -9.49
N PRO A 136 -24.76 60.72 -10.09
CA PRO A 136 -25.67 61.84 -9.93
C PRO A 136 -26.59 62.01 -11.15
N GLN A 137 -27.88 62.03 -10.85
CA GLN A 137 -28.88 62.94 -11.42
C GLN A 137 -29.21 62.82 -12.93
N SER A 138 -30.25 62.05 -13.27
CA SER A 138 -31.07 62.34 -14.46
C SER A 138 -32.55 62.03 -14.24
N TRP A 139 -33.15 62.60 -13.19
CA TRP A 139 -34.61 62.76 -13.14
C TRP A 139 -34.92 64.24 -13.22
N LYS A 140 -35.04 64.77 -14.44
CA LYS A 140 -35.98 65.86 -14.69
C LYS A 140 -37.02 65.34 -15.68
N THR A 141 -38.16 65.03 -15.07
CA THR A 141 -39.48 64.85 -15.66
C THR A 141 -39.89 66.07 -16.48
N SER A 142 -40.78 65.82 -17.44
CA SER A 142 -41.60 66.72 -18.26
C SER A 142 -41.77 68.17 -17.81
#